data_AF-A0A8J6I8E4-F1
#
_entry.id   AF-A0A8J6I8E4-F1
#
_cell.length_a   1.000
_cell.length_b   1.000
_cell.length_c   1.000
_cell.angle_alpha   90.00
_cell.angle_beta   90.00
_cell.angle_gamma   90.00
#
_symmetry.space_group_name_H-M   'P 1'
#
loop_
_entity.id
_entity.type
_entity.pdbx_description
1 polymer ?
#
loop_
_entity_poly.entity_id
_entity_poly.type
_entity_poly.pdbx_seq_one_letter_code
_entity_poly.pdbx_strand_id
1 'polypeptide(L)'
;MGTAATSRADGLLVAAGRGDVEAFGEFYDETAPSVFELVQAALGGRVEDSAAVTEAVYVHTWRTSSRFDPSDGSWCALLLRTIRRELVRHRDGRPPSASAPGTHFLTVSP
;
A
#
# COMPACT_ATOMS: atom_id res chain seq x y z
N MET A 1 7.76 18.00 -9.54
CA MET A 1 8.72 16.92 -9.23
C MET A 1 9.75 17.52 -8.28
N GLY A 2 9.41 17.55 -6.99
CA GLY A 2 10.10 18.36 -5.98
C GLY A 2 11.41 17.73 -5.51
N THR A 3 12.50 18.48 -5.61
CA THR A 3 13.83 18.13 -5.14
C THR A 3 13.99 18.39 -3.63
N ALA A 4 14.52 17.39 -2.92
CA ALA A 4 15.34 17.46 -1.70
C ALA A 4 14.83 18.28 -0.50
N ALA A 5 13.58 18.08 -0.10
CA ALA A 5 13.20 18.15 1.31
C ALA A 5 12.45 16.86 1.65
N THR A 6 12.82 16.17 2.73
CA THR A 6 12.07 15.04 3.26
C THR A 6 10.63 15.51 3.48
N SER A 7 9.69 14.94 2.73
CA SER A 7 8.29 15.31 2.88
C SER A 7 7.74 14.77 4.19
N ARG A 8 6.61 15.30 4.66
CA ARG A 8 5.91 14.76 5.84
C ARG A 8 5.70 13.24 5.72
N ALA A 9 5.22 12.79 4.57
CA ALA A 9 4.98 11.38 4.29
C ALA A 9 6.27 10.54 4.29
N ASP A 10 7.42 11.08 3.87
CA ASP A 10 8.71 10.39 4.04
C ASP A 10 9.02 10.21 5.54
N GLY A 11 8.79 11.24 6.36
CA GLY A 11 8.99 11.19 7.81
C GLY A 11 8.08 10.17 8.51
N LEU A 12 6.79 10.15 8.15
CA LEU A 12 5.82 9.17 8.64
C LEU A 12 6.25 7.74 8.31
N LEU A 13 6.72 7.51 7.09
CA LEU A 13 7.15 6.19 6.66
C LEU A 13 8.46 5.74 7.34
N VAL A 14 9.37 6.67 7.64
CA VAL A 14 10.57 6.39 8.46
C VAL A 14 10.18 6.02 9.89
N ALA A 15 9.23 6.72 10.50
CA ALA A 15 8.72 6.39 11.84
C ALA A 15 8.03 5.02 11.85
N ALA A 16 7.19 4.74 10.86
CA ALA A 16 6.56 3.44 10.67
C ALA A 16 7.58 2.30 10.57
N GLY A 17 8.70 2.52 9.85
CA GLY A 17 9.80 1.56 9.74
C GLY A 17 10.47 1.22 11.07
N ARG A 18 10.28 2.05 12.11
CA ARG A 18 10.76 1.82 13.48
C ARG A 18 9.68 1.20 14.41
N GLY A 19 8.51 0.89 13.86
CA GLY A 19 7.39 0.27 14.59
C GLY A 19 6.30 1.23 15.04
N ASP A 20 6.33 2.50 14.60
CA ASP A 20 5.27 3.46 14.90
C ASP A 20 4.02 3.17 14.06
N VAL A 21 3.02 2.53 14.68
CA VAL A 21 1.77 2.15 14.03
C VAL A 21 0.90 3.36 13.71
N GLU A 22 0.93 4.40 14.55
CA GLU A 22 0.14 5.62 14.36
C GLU A 22 0.67 6.41 13.16
N ALA A 23 2.00 6.54 13.05
CA ALA A 23 2.62 7.18 11.89
C ALA A 23 2.27 6.48 10.57
N PHE A 24 2.15 5.15 10.57
CA PHE A 24 1.68 4.44 9.38
C PHE A 24 0.19 4.64 9.11
N GLY A 25 -0.63 4.76 10.16
CA GLY A 25 -2.04 5.15 10.03
C GLY A 25 -2.19 6.50 9.34
N GLU A 26 -1.45 7.51 9.79
CA GLU A 26 -1.44 8.83 9.13
C GLU A 26 -0.96 8.75 7.68
N PHE A 27 0.11 7.99 7.42
CA PHE A 27 0.60 7.79 6.06
C PHE A 27 -0.46 7.12 5.17
N TYR A 28 -1.19 6.14 5.70
CA TYR A 28 -2.30 5.48 5.01
C TYR A 28 -3.40 6.48 4.69
N ASP A 29 -3.90 7.22 5.68
CA ASP A 29 -5.00 8.17 5.53
C ASP A 29 -4.66 9.27 4.50
N GLU A 30 -3.42 9.77 4.50
CA GLU A 30 -2.96 10.78 3.55
C GLU A 30 -2.85 10.27 2.10
N THR A 31 -2.60 8.98 1.89
CA THR A 31 -2.21 8.44 0.57
C THR A 31 -3.23 7.48 -0.05
N ALA A 32 -4.06 6.82 0.76
CA ALA A 32 -4.97 5.76 0.33
C ALA A 32 -5.98 6.22 -0.73
N PRO A 33 -6.58 7.42 -0.67
CA PRO A 33 -7.51 7.88 -1.70
C PRO A 33 -6.86 7.90 -3.09
N SER A 34 -5.68 8.49 -3.21
CA SER A 34 -4.97 8.58 -4.50
C SER A 34 -4.46 7.23 -5.00
N VAL A 35 -4.01 6.36 -4.09
CA VAL A 35 -3.60 4.99 -4.47
C VAL A 35 -4.80 4.20 -4.98
N PHE A 36 -5.94 4.28 -4.30
CA PHE A 36 -7.16 3.58 -4.70
C PHE A 36 -7.67 4.06 -6.06
N GLU A 37 -7.73 5.37 -6.29
CA GLU A 37 -8.13 5.95 -7.58
C GLU A 37 -7.21 5.48 -8.73
N LEU A 38 -5.89 5.47 -8.49
CA LEU A 38 -4.92 5.02 -9.48
C LEU A 38 -5.08 3.53 -9.80
N VAL A 39 -5.25 2.69 -8.78
CA VAL A 39 -5.48 1.25 -8.94
C VAL A 39 -6.80 1.01 -9.68
N GLN A 40 -7.87 1.72 -9.31
CA GLN A 40 -9.17 1.59 -9.93
C GLN A 40 -9.14 1.97 -11.42
N ALA A 41 -8.46 3.05 -11.76
CA ALA A 41 -8.21 3.43 -13.16
C ALA A 41 -7.45 2.32 -13.91
N ALA A 42 -6.41 1.74 -13.29
CA ALA A 42 -5.61 0.68 -13.90
C ALA A 42 -6.35 -0.66 -14.09
N LEU A 43 -7.42 -0.88 -13.31
CA LEU A 43 -8.28 -2.08 -13.37
C LEU A 43 -9.61 -1.84 -14.11
N GLY A 44 -9.80 -0.66 -14.71
CA GLY A 44 -10.98 -0.35 -15.51
C GLY A 44 -12.27 -0.23 -14.70
N GLY A 45 -12.19 0.29 -13.47
CA GLY A 45 -13.37 0.59 -12.66
C GLY A 45 -13.91 -0.56 -11.80
N ARG A 46 -13.22 -1.70 -11.73
CA ARG A 46 -13.62 -2.85 -10.87
C ARG A 46 -13.30 -2.57 -9.41
N VAL A 47 -14.30 -2.13 -8.65
CA VAL A 47 -14.13 -1.64 -7.27
C VAL A 47 -13.57 -2.72 -6.34
N GLU A 48 -14.08 -3.95 -6.44
CA GLU A 48 -13.73 -5.08 -5.57
C GLU A 48 -12.26 -5.47 -5.72
N ASP A 49 -11.81 -5.63 -6.97
CA ASP A 49 -10.40 -5.92 -7.28
C ASP A 49 -9.48 -4.77 -6.82
N SER A 50 -9.96 -3.53 -6.96
CA SER A 50 -9.19 -2.34 -6.61
C SER A 50 -8.97 -2.21 -5.11
N ALA A 51 -9.97 -2.56 -4.30
CA ALA A 51 -9.85 -2.59 -2.86
C ALA A 51 -8.80 -3.63 -2.43
N ALA A 52 -8.89 -4.86 -2.96
CA ALA A 52 -7.98 -5.94 -2.63
C ALA A 52 -6.52 -5.65 -3.05
N VAL A 53 -6.31 -5.03 -4.21
CA VAL A 53 -4.97 -4.62 -4.66
C VAL A 53 -4.42 -3.48 -3.80
N THR A 54 -5.25 -2.48 -3.47
CA THR A 54 -4.85 -1.36 -2.61
C THR A 54 -4.43 -1.84 -1.22
N GLU A 55 -5.19 -2.75 -0.61
CA GLU A 55 -4.82 -3.38 0.66
C GLU A 55 -3.46 -4.07 0.57
N ALA A 56 -3.23 -4.88 -0.47
CA ALA A 56 -1.96 -5.54 -0.68
C ALA A 56 -0.78 -4.58 -0.88
N VAL A 57 -1.02 -3.40 -1.48
CA VAL A 57 -0.01 -2.34 -1.59
C VAL A 57 0.40 -1.85 -0.20
N TYR A 58 -0.56 -1.56 0.68
CA TYR A 58 -0.24 -1.05 2.03
C TYR A 58 0.36 -2.13 2.93
N VAL A 59 -0.13 -3.37 2.87
CA VAL A 59 0.49 -4.50 3.61
C VAL A 59 1.93 -4.71 3.17
N HIS A 60 2.22 -4.62 1.88
CA HIS A 60 3.59 -4.70 1.39
C HIS A 60 4.42 -3.52 1.90
N THR A 61 3.90 -2.30 1.77
CA THR A 61 4.58 -1.07 2.19
C THR A 61 4.93 -1.13 3.68
N TRP A 62 3.99 -1.52 4.55
CA TRP A 62 4.24 -1.75 5.99
C TRP A 62 5.38 -2.74 6.22
N ARG A 63 5.33 -3.92 5.58
CA ARG A 63 6.35 -4.97 5.72
C ARG A 63 7.74 -4.54 5.25
N THR A 64 7.82 -3.58 4.33
CA THR A 64 9.09 -3.08 3.78
C THR A 64 9.53 -1.73 4.34
N SER A 65 8.71 -1.08 5.17
CA SER A 65 8.95 0.27 5.69
C SER A 65 10.26 0.39 6.47
N SER A 66 10.69 -0.66 7.17
CA SER A 66 11.96 -0.71 7.90
C SER A 66 13.21 -0.60 7.02
N ARG A 67 13.06 -0.75 5.70
CA ARG A 67 14.14 -0.60 4.70
C ARG A 67 14.03 0.70 3.91
N PHE A 68 13.04 1.54 4.19
CA PHE A 68 12.87 2.81 3.50
C PHE A 68 13.92 3.81 4.00
N ASP A 69 14.67 4.38 3.06
CA ASP A 69 15.56 5.50 3.30
C ASP A 69 15.19 6.65 2.34
N PRO A 70 14.76 7.82 2.85
CA PRO A 70 14.42 8.96 2.01
C PRO A 70 15.61 9.52 1.20
N SER A 71 16.87 9.13 1.51
CA SER A 71 18.01 9.49 0.65
C SER A 71 18.09 8.66 -0.64
N ASP A 72 17.52 7.46 -0.64
CA ASP A 72 17.57 6.51 -1.76
C ASP A 72 16.34 6.62 -2.69
N GLY A 73 15.31 7.33 -2.26
CA GLY A 73 14.11 7.60 -3.05
C GLY A 73 12.95 8.09 -2.19
N SER A 74 11.92 8.65 -2.83
CA SER A 74 10.74 9.16 -2.11
C SER A 74 9.72 8.05 -1.80
N TRP A 75 8.88 8.29 -0.80
CA TRP A 75 7.70 7.46 -0.51
C TRP A 75 6.81 7.22 -1.76
N CYS A 76 6.64 8.24 -2.62
CA CYS A 76 5.86 8.12 -3.86
C CYS A 76 6.45 7.05 -4.79
N ALA A 77 7.77 7.04 -4.97
CA ALA A 77 8.44 6.08 -5.84
C ALA A 77 8.30 4.65 -5.30
N LEU A 78 8.36 4.48 -3.97
CA LEU A 78 8.09 3.21 -3.30
C LEU A 78 6.65 2.75 -3.57
N LEU A 79 5.65 3.59 -3.34
CA LEU A 79 4.24 3.23 -3.58
C LEU A 79 3.99 2.87 -5.04
N LEU A 80 4.48 3.65 -6.00
CA LEU A 80 4.32 3.35 -7.43
C LEU A 80 4.95 2.02 -7.82
N ARG A 81 6.13 1.69 -7.27
CA ARG A 81 6.78 0.38 -7.49
C ARG A 81 5.92 -0.75 -6.93
N THR A 82 5.39 -0.59 -5.73
CA THR A 82 4.52 -1.57 -5.08
C THR A 82 3.21 -1.75 -5.82
N ILE A 83 2.55 -0.65 -6.25
CA ILE A 83 1.32 -0.67 -7.06
C ILE A 83 1.56 -1.44 -8.36
N ARG A 84 2.62 -1.11 -9.10
CA ARG A 84 2.97 -1.82 -10.34
C ARG A 84 3.14 -3.32 -10.08
N ARG A 85 3.84 -3.69 -9.00
CA ARG A 85 4.07 -5.09 -8.63
C ARG A 85 2.75 -5.82 -8.37
N GLU A 86 1.85 -5.25 -7.56
CA GLU A 86 0.57 -5.90 -7.23
C GLU A 86 -0.38 -5.95 -8.44
N LEU A 87 -0.39 -4.93 -9.31
CA LEU A 87 -1.16 -4.96 -10.56
C LEU A 87 -0.68 -6.07 -11.51
N VAL A 88 0.64 -6.28 -11.63
CA VAL A 88 1.18 -7.39 -12.43
C VAL A 88 0.74 -8.72 -11.83
N ARG A 89 0.88 -8.91 -10.51
CA ARG A 89 0.46 -10.15 -9.83
C ARG A 89 -1.03 -10.44 -10.06
N HIS A 90 -1.89 -9.42 -9.93
CA HIS A 90 -3.32 -9.56 -10.18
C HIS A 90 -3.60 -9.96 -11.64
N ARG A 91 -2.93 -9.35 -12.62
CA ARG A 91 -3.05 -9.70 -14.05
C ARG A 91 -2.57 -11.12 -14.36
N ASP A 92 -1.56 -11.60 -13.62
CA ASP A 92 -1.07 -12.98 -13.70
C ASP A 92 -2.02 -13.99 -13.02
N GLY A 93 -3.19 -13.55 -12.53
CA GLY A 93 -4.14 -14.40 -11.80
C GLY A 93 -3.65 -14.82 -10.41
N ARG A 94 -2.59 -14.18 -9.90
CA ARG A 94 -2.05 -14.46 -8.57
C ARG A 94 -2.75 -13.57 -7.54
N PRO A 95 -3.15 -14.12 -6.37
CA PRO A 95 -3.80 -13.33 -5.35
C PRO A 95 -2.92 -12.17 -4.84
N PRO A 96 -3.54 -11.04 -4.42
CA PRO A 96 -2.84 -9.92 -3.80
C PRO A 96 -2.02 -10.40 -2.59
N SER A 97 -0.89 -9.73 -2.29
CA SER A 97 0.04 -10.23 -1.26
C SER A 97 -0.54 -10.23 0.16
N ALA A 98 -1.62 -9.47 0.39
CA ALA A 98 -2.41 -9.43 1.61
C ALA A 98 -3.43 -10.57 1.72
N SER A 99 -3.79 -11.22 0.61
CA SER A 99 -4.76 -12.31 0.61
C SER A 99 -4.08 -13.59 1.12
N ALA A 100 -4.06 -13.76 2.44
CA ALA A 100 -3.91 -15.08 3.04
C ALA A 100 -5.20 -15.89 2.79
N PRO A 101 -5.11 -17.21 2.50
CA PRO A 101 -6.28 -18.04 2.29
C PRO A 101 -7.06 -18.23 3.59
N GLY A 102 -8.37 -17.98 3.54
CA GLY A 102 -9.33 -18.44 4.54
C GLY A 102 -9.42 -17.58 5.80
N THR A 103 -10.24 -16.53 5.74
CA THR A 103 -11.08 -16.20 6.89
C THR A 103 -12.49 -16.11 6.38
N HIS A 104 -13.16 -17.27 6.33
CA HIS A 104 -14.59 -17.33 6.53
C HIS A 104 -14.88 -16.73 7.91
N PHE A 105 -15.02 -15.40 7.98
CA PHE A 105 -15.59 -14.75 9.15
C PHE A 105 -17.11 -14.70 8.99
N LEU A 106 -17.73 -15.88 8.83
CA LEU A 106 -19.18 -16.07 8.89
C LEU A 106 -19.47 -17.45 9.49
N THR A 107 -19.31 -17.56 10.81
CA THR A 107 -20.23 -18.36 11.62
C THR A 107 -20.42 -17.61 12.94
N VAL A 108 -21.40 -16.71 12.93
CA VAL A 108 -22.13 -16.41 14.16
C VAL A 108 -23.18 -17.52 14.23
N SER A 109 -22.93 -18.54 15.05
CA SER A 109 -23.95 -19.52 15.42
C SER A 109 -24.96 -18.88 16.38
N PRO A 110 -26.26 -19.23 16.29
CA PRO A 110 -27.31 -18.74 17.18
C PRO A 110 -27.22 -19.32 18.60
#